data_AF-A0A3N7F359-F1
#
_entry.id   AF-A0A3N7F359-F1
#
_cell.length_a   1.000
_cell.length_b   1.000
_cell.length_c   1.000
_cell.angle_alpha   90.00
_cell.angle_beta   90.00
_cell.angle_gamma   90.00
#
_symmetry.space_group_name_H-M   'P 1'
#
loop_
_entity.id
_entity.type
_entity.pdbx_description
1 polymer ?
#
loop_
_entity_poly.entity_id
_entity_poly.type
_entity_poly.pdbx_seq_one_letter_code
_entity_poly.pdbx_strand_id
1 'polypeptide(L)'
;MSKTMEGLYSLLYLTLVFTILFTLHTQIAHKLLVGHHPLHLKKSPHLPLRFNSDGTFKILQVADMHYGTGMLTRCRDVLASEFDYCSDLNTTRFLKRIIQSEKPDFIAFTGDNIFGPSTHDAAESLLRAFGPAMDSGLPWAAVLGNHDQESTMTREELMSFISLMDYSVSQTNQPVDDLSSAAEGDVTKNIDGFGNYNLRVYGAPGSHLANRSVLNLFFLDSGDREVVQGIRTYGWIKESQLRWLRSVSKGYQATN
;
A
#
# COMPACT_ATOMS: atom_id res chain seq x y z
N MET A 1 23.87 47.12 43.08
CA MET A 1 24.08 46.46 41.77
C MET A 1 23.87 47.49 40.69
N SER A 2 24.89 47.72 39.87
CA SER A 2 25.02 48.89 38.99
C SER A 2 24.14 48.75 37.74
N LYS A 3 23.57 49.85 37.22
CA LYS A 3 22.83 49.94 35.94
C LYS A 3 23.53 49.26 34.75
N THR A 4 24.85 49.09 34.83
CA THR A 4 25.67 48.37 33.86
C THR A 4 25.38 46.86 33.81
N MET A 5 25.05 46.23 34.94
CA MET A 5 24.68 44.81 35.00
C MET A 5 23.32 44.56 34.34
N GLU A 6 22.33 45.42 34.58
CA GLU A 6 21.01 45.31 33.95
C GLU A 6 21.07 45.48 32.43
N GLY A 7 21.92 46.41 31.94
CA GLY A 7 22.18 46.56 30.51
C GLY A 7 22.80 45.31 29.87
N LEU A 8 23.71 44.64 30.59
CA LEU A 8 24.35 43.40 30.11
C LEU A 8 23.35 42.23 30.03
N TYR A 9 22.50 42.05 31.05
CA TYR A 9 21.45 41.02 31.02
C TYR A 9 20.42 41.27 29.92
N SER A 10 20.06 42.54 29.69
CA SER A 10 19.15 42.91 28.59
C SER A 10 19.76 42.59 27.23
N LEU A 11 21.06 42.87 27.03
CA LEU A 11 21.77 42.54 25.79
C LEU A 11 21.89 41.02 25.59
N LEU A 12 22.20 40.26 26.64
CA LEU A 12 22.27 38.79 26.59
C LEU A 12 20.90 38.16 26.30
N TYR A 13 19.83 38.71 26.86
CA TYR A 13 18.46 38.25 26.59
C TYR A 13 18.05 38.54 25.13
N LEU A 14 18.32 39.75 24.63
CA LEU A 14 18.04 40.10 23.24
C LEU A 14 18.82 39.24 22.26
N THR A 15 20.11 39.00 22.52
CA THR A 15 20.94 38.12 21.67
C THR A 15 20.43 36.67 21.68
N LEU A 16 20.01 36.15 22.84
CA LEU A 16 19.40 34.82 22.94
C LEU A 16 18.10 34.73 22.13
N VAL A 17 17.20 35.71 22.26
CA VAL A 17 15.93 35.76 21.52
C VAL A 17 16.19 35.84 20.01
N PHE A 18 17.10 36.70 19.57
CA PHE A 18 17.49 36.79 18.15
C PHE A 18 18.08 35.47 17.64
N THR A 19 18.91 34.80 18.43
CA THR A 19 19.50 33.50 18.05
C THR A 19 18.42 32.43 17.92
N ILE A 20 17.47 32.36 18.86
CA ILE A 20 16.34 31.44 18.80
C ILE A 20 15.49 31.72 17.55
N LEU A 21 15.12 32.98 17.32
CA LEU A 21 14.32 33.38 16.14
C LEU A 21 15.05 33.09 14.82
N PHE A 22 16.35 33.37 14.74
CA PHE A 22 17.17 33.07 13.57
C PHE A 22 17.29 31.57 13.33
N THR A 23 17.44 30.77 14.39
CA THR A 23 17.51 29.30 14.29
C THR A 23 16.16 28.72 13.88
N LEU A 24 15.04 29.19 14.46
CA LEU A 24 13.69 28.83 14.03
C LEU A 24 13.45 29.21 12.57
N HIS A 25 13.84 30.42 12.16
CA HIS A 25 13.64 30.86 10.77
C HIS A 25 14.45 30.00 9.79
N THR A 26 15.74 29.80 10.05
CA THR A 26 16.62 29.03 9.14
C THR A 26 16.31 27.53 9.14
N GLN A 27 15.92 26.93 10.27
CA GLN A 27 15.71 25.47 10.36
C GLN A 27 14.25 25.05 10.16
N ILE A 28 13.29 25.93 10.45
CA ILE A 28 11.86 25.60 10.49
C ILE A 28 11.06 26.41 9.47
N ALA A 29 11.41 27.67 9.16
CA ALA A 29 10.60 28.44 8.19
C ALA A 29 10.64 27.84 6.78
N HIS A 30 11.75 27.24 6.34
CA HIS A 30 11.80 26.49 5.08
C HIS A 30 10.90 25.23 5.08
N LYS A 31 10.60 24.66 6.25
CA LYS A 31 9.66 23.54 6.42
C LYS A 31 8.20 23.99 6.51
N LEU A 32 7.97 25.25 6.91
CA LEU A 32 6.63 25.87 7.03
C LEU A 32 6.22 26.69 5.80
N LEU A 33 7.15 27.01 4.90
CA LEU A 33 6.89 27.64 3.61
C LEU A 33 6.18 26.62 2.69
N VAL A 34 4.85 26.65 2.73
CA VAL A 34 3.98 26.04 1.74
C VAL A 34 4.35 26.65 0.38
N GLY A 35 5.04 25.91 -0.47
CA GLY A 35 5.35 26.45 -1.79
C GLY A 35 6.21 25.60 -2.72
N HIS A 36 7.07 24.73 -2.23
CA HIS A 36 7.91 23.88 -3.11
C HIS A 36 7.97 22.45 -2.56
N HIS A 37 6.83 21.77 -2.57
CA HIS A 37 6.87 20.31 -2.55
C HIS A 37 7.21 19.86 -3.97
N PRO A 38 8.38 19.24 -4.22
CA PRO A 38 8.65 18.67 -5.53
C PRO A 38 7.49 17.72 -5.86
N LEU A 39 6.86 17.92 -7.02
CA LEU A 39 5.78 17.06 -7.48
C LEU A 39 6.30 15.62 -7.51
N HIS A 40 5.82 14.80 -6.58
CA HIS A 40 6.17 13.39 -6.54
C HIS A 40 5.33 12.66 -7.59
N LEU A 41 5.87 12.54 -8.80
CA LEU A 41 5.26 11.73 -9.84
C LEU A 41 5.40 10.25 -9.45
N LYS A 42 4.27 9.54 -9.38
CA LYS A 42 4.22 8.10 -9.13
C LYS A 42 5.15 7.38 -10.10
N LYS A 43 6.12 6.63 -9.58
CA LYS A 43 6.94 5.74 -10.41
C LYS A 43 6.11 4.56 -10.87
N SER A 44 6.23 4.20 -12.14
CA SER A 44 5.50 3.08 -12.73
C SER A 44 6.47 1.93 -13.03
N PRO A 45 6.05 0.67 -12.83
CA PRO A 45 6.87 -0.48 -13.19
C PRO A 45 6.87 -0.68 -14.70
N HIS A 46 7.74 -1.57 -15.19
CA HIS A 46 7.66 -1.99 -16.58
C HIS A 46 6.38 -2.82 -16.80
N LEU A 47 5.49 -2.32 -17.66
CA LEU A 47 4.22 -2.93 -18.01
C LEU A 47 4.18 -3.29 -19.50
N PRO A 48 3.34 -4.26 -19.91
CA PRO A 48 2.46 -5.07 -19.08
C PRO A 48 3.21 -6.14 -18.27
N LEU A 49 2.56 -6.65 -17.21
CA LEU A 49 3.00 -7.89 -16.57
C LEU A 49 3.05 -8.98 -17.62
N ARG A 50 4.13 -9.76 -17.66
CA ARG A 50 4.30 -10.81 -18.66
C ARG A 50 5.24 -11.90 -18.19
N PHE A 51 5.07 -13.07 -18.78
CA PHE A 51 6.04 -14.16 -18.69
C PHE A 51 7.40 -13.71 -19.26
N ASN A 52 8.47 -14.25 -18.68
CA ASN A 52 9.83 -14.11 -19.15
C ASN A 52 10.04 -14.89 -20.45
N SER A 53 11.13 -14.60 -21.16
CA SER A 53 11.50 -15.29 -22.40
C SER A 53 11.72 -16.81 -22.23
N ASP A 54 11.98 -17.27 -21.01
CA ASP A 54 12.10 -18.69 -20.66
C ASP A 54 10.75 -19.34 -20.32
N GLY A 55 9.65 -18.59 -20.41
CA GLY A 55 8.30 -19.05 -20.11
C GLY A 55 7.94 -19.06 -18.63
N THR A 56 8.75 -18.48 -17.75
CA THR A 56 8.47 -18.40 -16.31
C THR A 56 7.81 -17.07 -15.93
N PHE A 57 7.02 -17.07 -14.85
CA PHE A 57 6.51 -15.86 -14.20
C PHE A 57 6.40 -16.16 -12.70
N LYS A 58 7.29 -15.58 -11.89
CA LYS A 58 7.42 -15.85 -10.46
C LYS A 58 6.66 -14.79 -9.65
N ILE A 59 5.73 -15.26 -8.82
CA ILE A 59 4.96 -14.42 -7.89
C ILE A 59 5.47 -14.66 -6.47
N LEU A 60 5.83 -13.58 -5.76
CA LEU A 60 6.01 -13.62 -4.32
C LEU A 60 4.69 -13.19 -3.65
N GLN A 61 4.05 -14.10 -2.91
CA GLN A 61 2.87 -13.77 -2.12
C GLN A 61 3.28 -13.42 -0.69
N VAL A 62 2.74 -12.30 -0.19
CA VAL A 62 2.94 -11.82 1.18
C VAL A 62 1.57 -11.61 1.81
N ALA A 63 1.36 -12.11 3.02
CA ALA A 63 0.10 -12.02 3.74
C ALA A 63 0.36 -11.74 5.22
N ASP A 64 -0.63 -11.15 5.90
CA ASP A 64 -0.70 -11.10 7.36
C ASP A 64 0.53 -10.47 8.02
N MET A 65 1.13 -9.47 7.37
CA MET A 65 2.28 -8.75 7.92
C MET A 65 1.94 -8.08 9.26
N HIS A 66 0.69 -7.64 9.41
CA HIS A 66 0.20 -6.95 10.60
C HIS A 66 1.14 -5.80 11.01
N TYR A 67 1.64 -5.07 10.01
CA TYR A 67 2.65 -4.05 10.21
C TYR A 67 2.06 -2.87 11.01
N GLY A 68 2.72 -2.47 12.09
CA GLY A 68 2.32 -1.33 12.91
C GLY A 68 3.13 -0.08 12.61
N THR A 69 3.63 0.56 13.66
CA THR A 69 4.42 1.79 13.60
C THR A 69 5.95 1.53 13.50
N GLY A 70 6.38 0.46 12.83
CA GLY A 70 7.80 0.18 12.59
C GLY A 70 8.54 -0.22 13.86
N MET A 71 9.61 0.52 14.20
CA MET A 71 10.43 0.29 15.39
C MET A 71 9.65 0.44 16.71
N LEU A 72 8.56 1.21 16.70
CA LEU A 72 7.75 1.46 17.90
C LEU A 72 6.74 0.33 18.16
N THR A 73 6.54 -0.59 17.21
CA THR A 73 5.60 -1.69 17.38
C THR A 73 6.15 -2.70 18.37
N ARG A 74 5.40 -2.93 19.45
CA ARG A 74 5.70 -3.98 20.41
C ARG A 74 5.24 -5.32 19.86
N CYS A 75 6.18 -6.25 19.71
CA CYS A 75 5.85 -7.62 19.33
C CYS A 75 4.96 -8.32 20.37
N ARG A 76 4.21 -9.32 19.89
CA ARG A 76 3.40 -10.23 20.68
C ARG A 76 3.82 -11.65 20.36
N ASP A 77 3.60 -12.57 21.30
CA ASP A 77 3.80 -14.01 21.09
C ASP A 77 5.22 -14.41 20.64
N VAL A 78 6.23 -13.66 21.12
CA VAL A 78 7.66 -13.97 20.96
C VAL A 78 8.25 -14.47 22.28
N LEU A 79 9.44 -15.10 22.21
CA LEU A 79 10.15 -15.52 23.41
C LEU A 79 10.55 -14.30 24.26
N ALA A 80 10.68 -14.49 25.58
CA ALA A 80 11.09 -13.43 26.50
C ALA A 80 12.39 -12.73 26.07
N SER A 81 13.34 -13.49 25.52
CA SER A 81 14.62 -12.99 25.01
C SER A 81 14.50 -12.17 23.73
N GLU A 82 13.39 -12.26 23.00
CA GLU A 82 13.21 -11.63 21.69
C GLU A 82 12.56 -10.24 21.76
N PHE A 83 11.89 -9.91 22.86
CA PHE A 83 11.16 -8.65 22.99
C PHE A 83 12.04 -7.41 22.80
N ASP A 84 13.30 -7.44 23.22
CA ASP A 84 14.19 -6.28 23.19
C ASP A 84 14.62 -5.88 21.76
N TYR A 85 14.53 -6.81 20.80
CA TYR A 85 14.96 -6.58 19.41
C TYR A 85 13.91 -6.90 18.36
N CYS A 86 12.71 -7.28 18.79
CA CYS A 86 11.60 -7.54 17.90
C CYS A 86 10.81 -6.26 17.60
N SER A 87 10.58 -6.00 16.31
CA SER A 87 9.71 -4.93 15.81
C SER A 87 9.31 -5.25 14.36
N ASP A 88 8.49 -4.41 13.74
CA ASP A 88 8.14 -4.59 12.32
C ASP A 88 9.35 -4.48 11.39
N LEU A 89 10.46 -3.88 11.85
CA LEU A 89 11.71 -3.81 11.08
C LEU A 89 12.27 -5.21 10.79
N ASN A 90 11.95 -6.21 11.61
CA ASN A 90 12.29 -7.60 11.35
C ASN A 90 11.55 -8.09 10.09
N THR A 91 10.27 -7.77 9.94
CA THR A 91 9.46 -8.01 8.73
C THR A 91 10.01 -7.26 7.53
N THR A 92 10.35 -5.97 7.66
CA THR A 92 10.97 -5.19 6.57
C THR A 92 12.25 -5.85 6.07
N ARG A 93 13.16 -6.24 6.97
CA ARG A 93 14.42 -6.90 6.63
C ARG A 93 14.19 -8.29 6.03
N PHE A 94 13.20 -9.03 6.52
CA PHE A 94 12.83 -10.32 5.96
C PHE A 94 12.34 -10.18 4.52
N LEU A 95 11.39 -9.30 4.25
CA LEU A 95 10.89 -9.06 2.89
C LEU A 95 11.98 -8.58 1.93
N LYS A 96 12.84 -7.65 2.36
CA LYS A 96 13.98 -7.21 1.54
C LYS A 96 14.88 -8.39 1.15
N ARG A 97 15.19 -9.29 2.10
CA ARG A 97 16.02 -10.49 1.82
C ARG A 97 15.33 -11.44 0.85
N ILE A 98 14.05 -11.74 1.06
CA ILE A 98 13.30 -12.66 0.20
C ILE A 98 13.14 -12.10 -1.21
N ILE A 99 12.83 -10.81 -1.37
CA ILE A 99 12.76 -10.17 -2.70
C ILE A 99 14.11 -10.27 -3.42
N GLN A 100 15.22 -10.03 -2.71
CA GLN A 100 16.57 -10.12 -3.27
C GLN A 100 16.99 -11.55 -3.63
N SER A 101 16.63 -12.54 -2.81
CA SER A 101 16.99 -13.94 -3.04
C SER A 101 16.14 -14.58 -4.13
N GLU A 102 14.82 -14.38 -4.06
CA GLU A 102 13.87 -15.02 -4.95
C GLU A 102 13.76 -14.34 -6.31
N LYS A 103 14.01 -13.02 -6.37
CA LYS A 103 13.90 -12.20 -7.58
C LYS A 103 12.56 -12.45 -8.31
N PRO A 104 11.41 -12.20 -7.65
CA PRO A 104 10.12 -12.41 -8.27
C PRO A 104 9.89 -11.40 -9.41
N ASP A 105 9.01 -11.75 -10.34
CA ASP A 105 8.54 -10.85 -11.40
C ASP A 105 7.40 -9.95 -10.92
N PHE A 106 6.70 -10.38 -9.87
CA PHE A 106 5.55 -9.69 -9.28
C PHE A 106 5.38 -10.01 -7.79
N ILE A 107 4.93 -9.04 -7.00
CA ILE A 107 4.63 -9.24 -5.57
C ILE A 107 3.13 -9.03 -5.32
N ALA A 108 2.48 -10.01 -4.69
CA ALA A 108 1.07 -9.98 -4.35
C ALA A 108 0.89 -9.91 -2.83
N PHE A 109 0.33 -8.82 -2.33
CA PHE A 109 -0.04 -8.68 -0.93
C PHE A 109 -1.52 -9.02 -0.73
N THR A 110 -1.82 -9.99 0.14
CA THR A 110 -3.16 -10.61 0.21
C THR A 110 -3.96 -10.24 1.45
N GLY A 111 -3.70 -9.09 2.05
CA GLY A 111 -4.45 -8.56 3.18
C GLY A 111 -3.70 -8.59 4.51
N ASP A 112 -4.31 -7.94 5.51
CA ASP A 112 -3.74 -7.69 6.84
C ASP A 112 -2.30 -7.16 6.73
N ASN A 113 -2.17 -6.15 5.86
CA ASN A 113 -0.92 -5.49 5.54
C ASN A 113 -0.44 -4.67 6.72
N ILE A 114 -1.37 -3.94 7.35
CA ILE A 114 -1.17 -3.22 8.60
C ILE A 114 -2.08 -3.77 9.69
N PHE A 115 -1.67 -3.60 10.94
CA PHE A 115 -2.50 -3.91 12.09
C PHE A 115 -3.02 -2.61 12.70
N GLY A 116 -4.26 -2.25 12.37
CA GLY A 116 -4.85 -0.96 12.76
C GLY A 116 -4.73 -0.63 14.25
N PRO A 117 -4.96 -1.56 15.19
CA PRO A 117 -4.82 -1.28 16.63
C PRO A 117 -3.41 -0.92 17.11
N SER A 118 -2.36 -1.21 16.31
CA SER A 118 -0.97 -0.82 16.59
C SER A 118 -0.44 0.24 15.61
N THR A 119 -1.35 0.87 14.88
CA THR A 119 -1.07 1.84 13.82
C THR A 119 -1.69 3.18 14.17
N HIS A 120 -0.86 4.18 14.48
CA HIS A 120 -1.33 5.54 14.80
C HIS A 120 -1.66 6.37 13.55
N ASP A 121 -0.94 6.11 12.45
CA ASP A 121 -1.16 6.70 11.14
C ASP A 121 -1.10 5.58 10.10
N ALA A 122 -2.24 5.31 9.46
CA ALA A 122 -2.36 4.26 8.47
C ALA A 122 -1.50 4.51 7.23
N ALA A 123 -1.39 5.76 6.77
CA ALA A 123 -0.59 6.11 5.60
C ALA A 123 0.90 5.89 5.87
N GLU A 124 1.39 6.32 7.03
CA GLU A 124 2.79 6.09 7.44
C GLU A 124 3.10 4.58 7.51
N SER A 125 2.18 3.81 8.07
CA SER A 125 2.39 2.36 8.28
C SER A 125 2.34 1.60 6.96
N LEU A 126 1.43 1.93 6.04
CA LEU A 126 1.41 1.33 4.70
C LEU A 126 2.68 1.67 3.90
N LEU A 127 3.15 2.92 3.96
CA LEU A 127 4.41 3.31 3.31
C LEU A 127 5.60 2.47 3.80
N ARG A 128 5.62 2.13 5.10
CA ARG A 128 6.65 1.26 5.69
C ARG A 128 6.44 -0.21 5.33
N ALA A 129 5.20 -0.69 5.37
CA ALA A 129 4.84 -2.07 5.06
C ALA A 129 5.19 -2.45 3.62
N PHE A 130 4.84 -1.59 2.67
CA PHE A 130 5.14 -1.79 1.24
C PHE A 130 6.50 -1.24 0.81
N GLY A 131 7.23 -0.56 1.70
CA GLY A 131 8.57 -0.02 1.45
C GLY A 131 9.52 -0.99 0.75
N PRO A 132 9.65 -2.27 1.20
CA PRO A 132 10.46 -3.27 0.50
C PRO A 132 10.07 -3.50 -0.97
N ALA A 133 8.78 -3.49 -1.30
CA ALA A 133 8.31 -3.66 -2.68
C ALA A 133 8.58 -2.39 -3.50
N MET A 134 8.29 -1.21 -2.97
CA MET A 134 8.58 0.07 -3.63
C MET A 134 10.07 0.25 -3.90
N ASP A 135 10.93 -0.06 -2.91
CA ASP A 135 12.39 0.02 -3.03
C ASP A 135 12.94 -0.93 -4.10
N SER A 136 12.26 -2.05 -4.37
CA SER A 136 12.70 -3.05 -5.34
C SER A 136 12.48 -2.64 -6.80
N GLY A 137 11.58 -1.69 -7.06
CA GLY A 137 11.16 -1.30 -8.40
C GLY A 137 10.31 -2.34 -9.15
N LEU A 138 9.94 -3.45 -8.49
CA LEU A 138 9.09 -4.49 -9.05
C LEU A 138 7.62 -4.06 -9.06
N PRO A 139 6.83 -4.50 -10.05
CA PRO A 139 5.39 -4.33 -9.98
C PRO A 139 4.84 -5.13 -8.79
N TRP A 140 3.95 -4.50 -8.03
CA TRP A 140 3.28 -5.15 -6.91
C TRP A 140 1.82 -4.73 -6.83
N ALA A 141 0.98 -5.59 -6.25
CA ALA A 141 -0.41 -5.26 -5.97
C ALA A 141 -0.85 -5.74 -4.60
N ALA A 142 -1.88 -5.11 -4.04
CA ALA A 142 -2.43 -5.47 -2.74
C ALA A 142 -3.95 -5.52 -2.73
N VAL A 143 -4.50 -6.44 -1.93
CA VAL A 143 -5.87 -6.37 -1.41
C VAL A 143 -5.82 -6.14 0.10
N LEU A 144 -6.97 -5.71 0.62
CA LEU A 144 -7.14 -5.37 2.02
C LEU A 144 -7.67 -6.58 2.80
N GLY A 145 -7.13 -6.79 3.99
CA GLY A 145 -7.68 -7.70 4.98
C GLY A 145 -8.65 -6.99 5.93
N ASN A 146 -9.03 -7.66 6.99
CA ASN A 146 -9.98 -7.13 7.97
C ASN A 146 -9.31 -6.14 8.95
N HIS A 147 -8.02 -6.31 9.26
CA HIS A 147 -7.31 -5.43 10.19
C HIS A 147 -6.84 -4.11 9.59
N ASP A 148 -6.80 -4.00 8.26
CA ASP A 148 -6.24 -2.85 7.56
C ASP A 148 -6.99 -1.54 7.84
N GLN A 149 -8.32 -1.61 8.04
CA GLN A 149 -9.20 -0.45 8.22
C GLN A 149 -9.46 -0.06 9.69
N GLU A 150 -8.69 -0.61 10.63
CA GLU A 150 -8.88 -0.37 12.07
C GLU A 150 -8.05 0.83 12.60
N SER A 151 -7.59 1.73 11.73
CA SER A 151 -6.78 2.92 12.07
C SER A 151 -7.40 4.22 11.51
N THR A 152 -6.59 5.16 11.02
CA THR A 152 -6.99 6.54 10.67
C THR A 152 -7.61 6.72 9.29
N MET A 153 -7.60 5.69 8.44
CA MET A 153 -8.13 5.73 7.07
C MET A 153 -9.21 4.68 6.88
N THR A 154 -10.23 5.05 6.10
CA THR A 154 -11.27 4.13 5.64
C THR A 154 -10.73 3.13 4.62
N ARG A 155 -11.47 2.03 4.40
CA ARG A 155 -11.13 1.03 3.38
C ARG A 155 -10.92 1.62 1.98
N GLU A 156 -11.77 2.57 1.61
CA GLU A 156 -11.71 3.27 0.33
C GLU A 156 -10.45 4.13 0.22
N GLU A 157 -10.15 4.91 1.26
CA GLU A 157 -8.96 5.74 1.32
C GLU A 157 -7.68 4.89 1.28
N LEU A 158 -7.66 3.76 2.00
CA LEU A 158 -6.54 2.81 2.00
C LEU A 158 -6.28 2.28 0.59
N MET A 159 -7.32 1.76 -0.07
CA MET A 159 -7.17 1.19 -1.41
C MET A 159 -6.77 2.25 -2.43
N SER A 160 -7.35 3.45 -2.33
CA SER A 160 -6.98 4.60 -3.16
C SER A 160 -5.51 4.97 -2.96
N PHE A 161 -5.07 5.07 -1.71
CA PHE A 161 -3.69 5.40 -1.36
C PHE A 161 -2.69 4.35 -1.87
N ILE A 162 -2.99 3.06 -1.66
CA ILE A 162 -2.21 1.93 -2.17
C ILE A 162 -2.08 1.98 -3.70
N SER A 163 -3.16 2.33 -4.43
CA SER A 163 -3.14 2.42 -5.90
C SER A 163 -2.21 3.53 -6.42
N LEU A 164 -1.95 4.55 -5.59
CA LEU A 164 -1.13 5.72 -5.94
C LEU A 164 0.35 5.56 -5.55
N MET A 165 0.72 4.51 -4.84
CA MET A 165 2.10 4.26 -4.41
C MET A 165 3.02 3.85 -5.57
N ASP A 166 4.31 4.17 -5.42
CA ASP A 166 5.33 3.81 -6.40
C ASP A 166 5.31 2.32 -6.75
N TYR A 167 5.36 2.04 -8.05
CA TYR A 167 5.34 0.70 -8.64
C TYR A 167 4.09 -0.14 -8.36
N SER A 168 3.11 0.39 -7.61
CA SER A 168 1.83 -0.27 -7.38
C SER A 168 1.04 -0.36 -8.68
N VAL A 169 0.58 -1.57 -8.99
CA VAL A 169 -0.40 -1.85 -10.05
C VAL A 169 -1.77 -2.21 -9.46
N SER A 170 -1.94 -2.04 -8.16
CA SER A 170 -3.23 -2.16 -7.48
C SER A 170 -4.21 -1.14 -8.04
N GLN A 171 -5.49 -1.49 -8.04
CA GLN A 171 -6.55 -0.62 -8.56
C GLN A 171 -7.67 -0.53 -7.53
N THR A 172 -8.30 0.62 -7.44
CA THR A 172 -9.65 0.68 -6.88
C THR A 172 -10.60 -0.08 -7.80
N ASN A 173 -11.82 -0.34 -7.35
CA ASN A 173 -12.86 -0.87 -8.25
C ASN A 173 -12.87 -0.09 -9.57
N GLN A 174 -12.70 -0.79 -10.70
CA GLN A 174 -12.61 -0.12 -12.00
C GLN A 174 -13.93 0.59 -12.35
N PRO A 175 -13.90 1.86 -12.77
CA PRO A 175 -15.02 2.46 -13.50
C PRO A 175 -15.22 1.70 -14.82
N VAL A 176 -16.46 1.37 -15.14
CA VAL A 176 -16.82 0.44 -16.23
C VAL A 176 -16.72 1.08 -17.61
N ASP A 177 -16.40 2.36 -17.69
CA ASP A 177 -16.45 3.14 -18.93
C ASP A 177 -15.39 2.72 -19.97
N ASP A 178 -14.32 2.02 -19.56
CA ASP A 178 -13.29 1.50 -20.48
C ASP A 178 -13.52 0.05 -20.95
N LEU A 179 -14.56 -0.64 -20.44
CA LEU A 179 -15.01 -1.92 -20.98
C LEU A 179 -15.94 -1.68 -22.17
N SER A 180 -15.35 -1.18 -23.27
CA SER A 180 -16.02 -1.18 -24.56
C SER A 180 -16.43 -2.63 -24.89
N SER A 181 -17.74 -2.88 -24.91
CA SER A 181 -18.41 -4.14 -25.27
C SER A 181 -18.37 -5.31 -24.26
N ALA A 182 -19.16 -5.23 -23.19
CA ALA A 182 -19.78 -6.43 -22.62
C ALA A 182 -21.07 -6.09 -21.84
N ALA A 183 -22.20 -6.43 -22.47
CA ALA A 183 -23.49 -6.77 -21.89
C ALA A 183 -24.04 -5.92 -20.73
N GLU A 184 -25.07 -5.13 -21.08
CA GLU A 184 -26.22 -4.71 -20.25
C GLU A 184 -25.94 -4.05 -18.89
N GLY A 185 -26.49 -2.84 -18.76
CA GLY A 185 -26.32 -1.96 -17.61
C GLY A 185 -26.63 -2.59 -16.25
N ASP A 186 -26.07 -1.92 -15.25
CA ASP A 186 -26.35 -2.05 -13.81
C ASP A 186 -25.57 -3.10 -13.01
N VAL A 187 -24.90 -4.07 -13.64
CA VAL A 187 -24.23 -5.17 -12.90
C VAL A 187 -22.96 -4.73 -12.16
N THR A 188 -22.38 -3.58 -12.50
CA THR A 188 -21.03 -3.17 -12.05
C THR A 188 -20.96 -1.82 -11.35
N LYS A 189 -22.08 -1.10 -11.20
CA LYS A 189 -22.08 0.21 -10.50
C LYS A 189 -22.03 0.10 -8.97
N ASN A 190 -22.21 -1.10 -8.42
CA ASN A 190 -22.25 -1.32 -6.97
C ASN A 190 -21.64 -2.68 -6.62
N ILE A 191 -20.32 -2.78 -6.73
CA ILE A 191 -19.56 -3.95 -6.24
C ILE A 191 -19.15 -3.71 -4.79
N ASP A 192 -19.35 -4.72 -3.93
CA ASP A 192 -18.93 -4.65 -2.54
C ASP A 192 -17.41 -4.57 -2.40
N GLY A 193 -16.94 -3.79 -1.43
CA GLY A 193 -15.51 -3.50 -1.22
C GLY A 193 -15.00 -2.38 -2.13
N PHE A 194 -13.70 -2.07 -2.06
CA PHE A 194 -13.08 -0.94 -2.76
C PHE A 194 -11.88 -1.33 -3.65
N GLY A 195 -11.43 -2.58 -3.55
CA GLY A 195 -10.24 -3.10 -4.24
C GLY A 195 -10.48 -4.40 -5.02
N ASN A 196 -11.51 -4.43 -5.87
CA ASN A 196 -11.77 -5.56 -6.75
C ASN A 196 -11.25 -5.27 -8.17
N TYR A 197 -10.24 -6.02 -8.60
CA TYR A 197 -9.61 -5.78 -9.89
C TYR A 197 -8.93 -7.02 -10.47
N ASN A 198 -8.70 -7.00 -11.79
CA ASN A 198 -8.04 -8.07 -12.51
C ASN A 198 -6.74 -7.56 -13.14
N LEU A 199 -5.64 -8.24 -12.87
CA LEU A 199 -4.37 -8.00 -13.53
C LEU A 199 -4.11 -9.08 -14.58
N ARG A 200 -3.87 -8.63 -15.81
CA ARG A 200 -3.53 -9.50 -16.93
C ARG A 200 -2.02 -9.70 -17.02
N VAL A 201 -1.60 -10.96 -17.15
CA VAL A 201 -0.22 -11.37 -17.38
C VAL A 201 -0.10 -11.91 -18.79
N TYR A 202 0.69 -11.24 -19.61
CA TYR A 202 0.85 -11.50 -21.03
C TYR A 202 1.90 -12.56 -21.33
N GLY A 203 1.84 -13.15 -22.52
CA GLY A 203 2.85 -14.11 -22.95
C GLY A 203 4.25 -13.52 -23.08
N ALA A 204 5.23 -14.42 -23.16
CA ALA A 204 6.64 -14.09 -23.27
C ALA A 204 6.94 -13.20 -24.49
N PRO A 205 7.87 -12.22 -24.39
CA PRO A 205 8.31 -11.44 -25.54
C PRO A 205 8.78 -12.33 -26.69
N GLY A 206 8.35 -12.00 -27.92
CA GLY A 206 8.71 -12.77 -29.12
C GLY A 206 7.97 -14.10 -29.31
N SER A 207 7.16 -14.54 -28.35
CA SER A 207 6.29 -15.71 -28.52
C SER A 207 5.02 -15.38 -29.32
N HIS A 208 4.35 -16.40 -29.87
CA HIS A 208 3.03 -16.24 -30.49
C HIS A 208 1.94 -15.76 -29.51
N LEU A 209 2.22 -15.80 -28.20
CA LEU A 209 1.36 -15.32 -27.13
C LEU A 209 1.76 -13.92 -26.61
N ALA A 210 2.78 -13.26 -27.18
CA ALA A 210 3.35 -12.02 -26.63
C ALA A 210 2.32 -10.88 -26.41
N ASN A 211 1.28 -10.86 -27.24
CA ASN A 211 0.19 -9.88 -27.23
C ASN A 211 -1.13 -10.45 -26.67
N ARG A 212 -1.10 -11.64 -26.07
CA ARG A 212 -2.27 -12.30 -25.47
C ARG A 212 -2.10 -12.41 -23.96
N SER A 213 -3.20 -12.25 -23.22
CA SER A 213 -3.24 -12.54 -21.79
C SER A 213 -3.23 -14.05 -21.59
N VAL A 214 -2.24 -14.57 -20.86
CA VAL A 214 -2.07 -16.01 -20.60
C VAL A 214 -2.53 -16.36 -19.18
N LEU A 215 -2.40 -15.43 -18.24
CA LEU A 215 -2.85 -15.57 -16.85
C LEU A 215 -3.60 -14.32 -16.42
N ASN A 216 -4.65 -14.50 -15.61
CA ASN A 216 -5.41 -13.42 -14.98
C ASN A 216 -5.30 -13.59 -13.46
N LEU A 217 -4.92 -12.51 -12.77
CA LEU A 217 -4.83 -12.45 -11.31
C LEU A 217 -6.00 -11.60 -10.80
N PHE A 218 -6.98 -12.27 -10.22
CA PHE A 218 -8.14 -11.62 -9.62
C PHE A 218 -7.88 -11.29 -8.15
N PHE A 219 -7.91 -10.00 -7.85
CA PHE A 219 -7.82 -9.44 -6.51
C PHE A 219 -9.25 -9.09 -6.07
N LEU A 220 -9.70 -9.70 -4.98
CA LEU A 220 -11.07 -9.56 -4.48
C LEU A 220 -11.04 -9.01 -3.06
N ASP A 221 -11.85 -7.99 -2.81
CA ASP A 221 -12.00 -7.38 -1.50
C ASP A 221 -13.10 -8.09 -0.69
N SER A 222 -12.76 -9.12 0.07
CA SER A 222 -13.74 -9.89 0.86
C SER A 222 -14.39 -9.13 2.03
N GLY A 223 -14.08 -7.84 2.20
CA GLY A 223 -14.55 -7.03 3.31
C GLY A 223 -13.77 -7.26 4.61
N ASP A 224 -14.27 -6.66 5.68
CA ASP A 224 -13.70 -6.71 7.04
C ASP A 224 -14.51 -7.63 7.95
N ARG A 225 -15.42 -7.07 8.75
CA ARG A 225 -16.27 -7.77 9.70
C ARG A 225 -17.72 -7.38 9.46
N GLU A 226 -18.60 -8.30 9.81
CA GLU A 226 -20.04 -8.20 9.60
C GLU A 226 -20.77 -8.60 10.87
N VAL A 227 -22.02 -8.16 11.01
CA VAL A 227 -22.92 -8.63 12.08
C VAL A 227 -24.06 -9.41 11.45
N VAL A 228 -24.05 -10.73 11.66
CA VAL A 228 -25.07 -11.64 11.13
C VAL A 228 -25.90 -12.16 12.28
N GLN A 229 -27.21 -11.88 12.27
CA GLN A 229 -28.13 -12.29 13.33
C GLN A 229 -27.67 -11.86 14.74
N GLY A 230 -27.06 -10.66 14.84
CA GLY A 230 -26.53 -10.12 16.09
C GLY A 230 -25.14 -10.67 16.50
N ILE A 231 -24.57 -11.59 15.74
CA ILE A 231 -23.24 -12.17 15.99
C ILE A 231 -22.20 -11.49 15.10
N ARG A 232 -21.15 -10.95 15.71
CA ARG A 232 -19.98 -10.43 14.99
C ARG A 232 -19.22 -11.59 14.34
N THR A 233 -18.97 -11.49 13.05
CA THR A 233 -18.23 -12.46 12.23
C THR A 233 -17.37 -11.72 11.19
N TYR A 234 -16.62 -12.47 10.39
CA TYR A 234 -15.88 -11.93 9.25
C TYR A 234 -16.79 -11.65 8.07
N GLY A 235 -16.38 -10.67 7.25
CA GLY A 235 -16.90 -10.47 5.91
C GLY A 235 -16.65 -11.69 5.01
N TRP A 236 -17.31 -11.71 3.86
CA TRP A 236 -17.14 -12.74 2.85
C TRP A 236 -17.38 -12.14 1.48
N ILE A 237 -16.87 -12.84 0.45
CA ILE A 237 -17.12 -12.50 -0.95
C ILE A 237 -18.64 -12.49 -1.21
N LYS A 238 -19.16 -11.32 -1.61
CA LYS A 238 -20.58 -11.10 -1.86
C LYS A 238 -20.95 -11.46 -3.30
N GLU A 239 -22.25 -11.62 -3.56
CA GLU A 239 -22.74 -11.96 -4.91
C GLU A 239 -22.43 -10.87 -5.94
N SER A 240 -22.32 -9.60 -5.55
CA SER A 240 -21.89 -8.51 -6.44
C SER A 240 -20.49 -8.76 -7.01
N GLN A 241 -19.56 -9.19 -6.17
CA GLN A 241 -18.18 -9.51 -6.54
C GLN A 241 -18.11 -10.79 -7.37
N LEU A 242 -18.92 -11.80 -7.05
CA LEU A 242 -19.02 -13.02 -7.89
C LEU A 242 -19.59 -12.71 -9.27
N ARG A 243 -20.61 -11.86 -9.38
CA ARG A 243 -21.17 -11.42 -10.66
C ARG A 243 -20.13 -10.66 -11.48
N TRP A 244 -19.40 -9.74 -10.85
CA TRP A 244 -18.28 -9.03 -11.48
C TRP A 244 -17.20 -10.01 -11.98
N LEU A 245 -16.73 -10.92 -11.12
CA LEU A 245 -15.70 -11.92 -11.47
C LEU A 245 -16.12 -12.75 -12.69
N ARG A 246 -17.37 -13.26 -12.68
CA ARG A 246 -17.93 -14.03 -13.80
C ARG A 246 -18.03 -13.20 -15.07
N SER A 247 -18.45 -11.93 -14.98
CA SER A 247 -18.55 -11.01 -16.11
C SER A 247 -17.18 -10.77 -16.76
N VAL A 248 -16.20 -10.38 -15.95
CA VAL A 248 -14.82 -10.15 -16.40
C VAL A 248 -14.20 -11.41 -17.00
N SER A 249 -14.38 -12.56 -16.34
CA SER A 249 -13.88 -13.84 -16.83
C SER A 249 -14.49 -14.24 -18.18
N LYS A 250 -15.80 -14.01 -18.40
CA LYS A 250 -16.45 -14.30 -19.69
C LYS A 250 -15.96 -13.38 -20.80
N GLY A 251 -15.76 -12.08 -20.50
CA GLY A 251 -15.21 -11.13 -21.46
C GLY A 251 -13.86 -11.57 -22.04
N TYR A 252 -13.00 -12.18 -21.23
CA TYR A 252 -11.71 -12.71 -21.69
C TYR A 252 -11.78 -14.05 -22.41
N GLN A 253 -12.81 -14.87 -22.16
CA GLN A 253 -13.04 -16.10 -22.94
C GLN A 253 -13.51 -15.80 -24.36
N ALA A 254 -14.23 -14.69 -24.57
CA ALA A 254 -14.71 -14.28 -25.89
C ALA A 254 -13.62 -13.59 -26.75
N THR A 255 -12.50 -13.17 -26.15
CA THR A 255 -11.42 -12.42 -26.81
C THR A 255 -10.11 -13.21 -26.99
N ASN A 256 -10.03 -14.44 -26.47
CA ASN A 256 -8.91 -15.37 -26.63
C ASN A 256 -9.17 -16.37 -27.77
#